data_AF-A0A699QLL1-F1
#
_entry.id   AF-A0A699QLL1-F1
#
_cell.length_a   1.000
_cell.length_b   1.000
_cell.length_c   1.000
_cell.angle_alpha   90.00
_cell.angle_beta   90.00
_cell.angle_gamma   90.00
#
_symmetry.space_group_name_H-M   'P 1'
#
loop_
_entity.id
_entity.type
_entity.pdbx_description
1 polymer ?
#
loop_
_entity_poly.entity_id
_entity_poly.type
_entity_poly.pdbx_seq_one_letter_code
_entity_poly.pdbx_strand_id
1 'polypeptide(L)'
;VISAEDLDFSNEAKETLACQYDGEDMEIGFNARFLLEMLSNIDSEDITLELSTPNRAGLLMPAQADENESILMLVMPETSCLFHIHLSFSPLVWVYLQNPFNLFESVMKKSEIRFSIALDDQKVPEAISWQATDAGQDIHFAKAINISIWDRNADGTMKIDLWTKDMPTDAMKYFVVDTIGSMAETIITATSDQKMAAKMRALCQELTDYLEEQGQDDRPNL
;
A
#
# COMPACT_ATOMS: atom_id res chain seq x y z
N VAL A 1 -27.28 -4.48 5.19
CA VAL A 1 -27.95 -4.78 3.91
C VAL A 1 -26.88 -4.89 2.84
N ILE A 2 -26.89 -5.95 2.06
CA ILE A 2 -25.99 -6.17 0.94
C ILE A 2 -26.82 -6.07 -0.34
N SER A 3 -26.36 -5.32 -1.32
CA SER A 3 -27.01 -5.17 -2.62
C SER A 3 -25.99 -5.30 -3.74
N ALA A 4 -26.38 -5.96 -4.83
CA ALA A 4 -25.60 -6.13 -6.04
C ALA A 4 -26.47 -5.78 -7.25
N GLU A 5 -25.94 -5.04 -8.21
CA GLU A 5 -26.64 -4.65 -9.43
C GLU A 5 -25.85 -5.10 -10.67
N ASP A 6 -26.50 -5.57 -11.72
CA ASP A 6 -25.87 -5.84 -13.00
C ASP A 6 -26.45 -4.89 -14.05
N LEU A 7 -25.64 -3.88 -14.44
CA LEU A 7 -26.03 -2.84 -15.39
C LEU A 7 -26.31 -3.40 -16.80
N ASP A 8 -25.70 -4.53 -17.16
CA ASP A 8 -25.86 -5.10 -18.51
C ASP A 8 -27.18 -5.86 -18.67
N PHE A 9 -27.78 -6.31 -17.56
CA PHE A 9 -28.98 -7.16 -17.56
C PHE A 9 -30.15 -6.65 -16.70
N SER A 10 -30.04 -5.48 -16.06
CA SER A 10 -31.06 -4.92 -15.15
C SER A 10 -31.47 -5.88 -14.02
N ASN A 11 -30.53 -6.70 -13.56
CA ASN A 11 -30.74 -7.60 -12.42
C ASN A 11 -30.21 -6.94 -11.15
N GLU A 12 -31.03 -6.86 -10.11
CA GLU A 12 -30.62 -6.42 -8.78
C GLU A 12 -30.86 -7.56 -7.79
N ALA A 13 -29.87 -7.86 -6.96
CA ALA A 13 -29.97 -8.78 -5.85
C ALA A 13 -29.77 -8.01 -4.55
N LYS A 14 -30.70 -8.14 -3.61
CA LYS A 14 -30.62 -7.48 -2.31
C LYS A 14 -30.90 -8.47 -1.19
N GLU A 15 -29.98 -8.54 -0.25
CA GLU A 15 -30.03 -9.45 0.88
C GLU A 15 -29.77 -8.68 2.18
N THR A 16 -30.41 -9.10 3.27
CA THR A 16 -30.19 -8.49 4.58
C THR A 16 -29.64 -9.54 5.53
N LEU A 17 -28.36 -9.39 5.87
CA LEU A 17 -27.68 -10.20 6.86
C LEU A 17 -27.72 -9.50 8.22
N ALA A 18 -27.91 -10.28 9.27
CA ALA A 18 -27.75 -9.82 10.64
C ALA A 18 -26.25 -9.69 10.95
N CYS A 19 -25.84 -8.57 11.53
CA CYS A 19 -24.48 -8.35 12.00
C CYS A 19 -24.49 -7.52 13.28
N GLN A 20 -23.43 -7.63 14.06
CA GLN A 20 -23.15 -6.67 15.12
C GLN A 20 -22.39 -5.50 14.50
N TYR A 21 -22.97 -4.31 14.57
CA TYR A 21 -22.41 -3.10 13.96
C TYR A 21 -22.31 -1.99 15.01
N ASP A 22 -21.10 -1.49 15.22
CA ASP A 22 -20.80 -0.35 16.06
C ASP A 22 -20.17 0.75 15.19
N GLY A 23 -20.93 1.81 14.91
CA GLY A 23 -20.54 2.85 13.96
C GLY A 23 -21.72 3.70 13.47
N GLU A 24 -21.40 4.71 12.67
CA GLU A 24 -22.40 5.55 11.97
C GLU A 24 -22.88 4.87 10.70
N ASP A 25 -24.10 5.21 10.23
CA ASP A 25 -24.62 4.67 8.97
C ASP A 25 -23.65 4.93 7.81
N MET A 26 -23.30 3.86 7.10
CA MET A 26 -22.28 3.89 6.04
C MET A 26 -22.68 3.01 4.86
N GLU A 27 -22.39 3.51 3.67
CA GLU A 27 -22.47 2.76 2.43
C GLU A 27 -21.07 2.63 1.81
N ILE A 28 -20.68 1.41 1.49
CA ILE A 28 -19.36 1.09 0.94
C ILE A 28 -19.48 0.03 -0.16
N GLY A 29 -18.72 0.22 -1.25
CA GLY A 29 -18.71 -0.68 -2.39
C GLY A 29 -17.45 -1.55 -2.44
N PHE A 30 -17.62 -2.86 -2.67
CA PHE A 30 -16.52 -3.81 -2.79
C PHE A 30 -16.63 -4.64 -4.06
N ASN A 31 -15.48 -5.01 -4.63
CA ASN A 31 -15.48 -5.96 -5.73
C ASN A 31 -15.92 -7.34 -5.24
N ALA A 32 -17.11 -7.78 -5.66
CA ALA A 32 -17.72 -9.02 -5.18
C ALA A 32 -16.83 -10.25 -5.43
N ARG A 33 -16.09 -10.27 -6.55
CA ARG A 33 -15.18 -11.37 -6.86
C ARG A 33 -14.02 -11.45 -5.87
N PHE A 34 -13.36 -10.32 -5.60
CA PHE A 34 -12.28 -10.29 -4.63
C PHE A 34 -12.77 -10.59 -3.20
N LEU A 35 -13.95 -10.07 -2.83
CA LEU A 35 -14.53 -10.36 -1.52
C LEU A 35 -14.82 -11.85 -1.36
N LEU A 36 -15.39 -12.52 -2.36
CA LEU A 36 -15.63 -13.97 -2.32
C LEU A 36 -14.33 -14.78 -2.26
N GLU A 37 -13.32 -14.39 -3.02
CA GLU A 37 -11.99 -15.03 -2.98
C GLU A 37 -11.37 -14.90 -1.58
N MET A 38 -11.46 -13.72 -0.95
CA MET A 38 -10.98 -13.51 0.42
C MET A 38 -11.75 -14.36 1.43
N LEU A 39 -13.09 -14.35 1.38
CA LEU A 39 -13.94 -15.16 2.26
C LEU A 39 -13.68 -16.67 2.12
N SER A 40 -13.40 -17.15 0.90
CA SER A 40 -13.11 -18.57 0.66
C SER A 40 -11.80 -19.06 1.26
N ASN A 41 -10.89 -18.15 1.63
CA ASN A 41 -9.62 -18.46 2.26
C ASN A 41 -9.63 -18.25 3.79
N ILE A 42 -10.78 -17.92 4.39
CA ILE A 42 -10.92 -17.77 5.83
C ILE A 42 -11.58 -19.03 6.40
N ASP A 43 -10.81 -19.80 7.16
CA ASP A 43 -11.29 -20.99 7.88
C ASP A 43 -11.95 -20.58 9.23
N SER A 44 -13.03 -19.80 9.16
CA SER A 44 -13.84 -19.38 10.33
C SER A 44 -15.31 -19.25 9.96
N GLU A 45 -16.20 -19.65 10.87
CA GLU A 45 -17.66 -19.51 10.69
C GLU A 45 -18.11 -18.04 10.72
N ASP A 46 -17.41 -17.23 11.52
CA ASP A 46 -17.67 -15.80 11.70
C ASP A 46 -16.47 -14.96 11.26
N ILE A 47 -16.75 -13.77 10.71
CA ILE A 47 -15.75 -12.79 10.28
C ILE A 47 -15.97 -11.44 10.94
N THR A 48 -14.89 -10.70 11.12
CA THR A 48 -14.90 -9.30 11.56
C THR A 48 -14.42 -8.42 10.40
N LEU A 49 -15.20 -7.37 10.12
CA LEU A 49 -14.86 -6.37 9.11
C LEU A 49 -14.69 -5.01 9.80
N GLU A 50 -13.45 -4.52 9.85
CA GLU A 50 -13.15 -3.18 10.39
C GLU A 50 -13.08 -2.17 9.26
N LEU A 51 -13.89 -1.12 9.34
CA LEU A 51 -14.01 -0.10 8.32
C LEU A 51 -13.86 1.29 8.96
N SER A 52 -13.08 2.17 8.33
CA SER A 52 -12.92 3.54 8.83
C SER A 52 -13.78 4.57 8.09
N THR A 53 -13.68 4.62 6.77
CA THR A 53 -14.44 5.54 5.90
C THR A 53 -14.68 4.85 4.56
N PRO A 54 -15.70 5.24 3.77
CA PRO A 54 -16.03 4.59 2.50
C PRO A 54 -14.89 4.50 1.47
N ASN A 55 -13.90 5.40 1.58
CA ASN A 55 -12.78 5.51 0.65
C ASN A 55 -11.46 4.94 1.21
N ARG A 56 -11.49 4.29 2.37
CA ARG A 56 -10.30 3.67 2.98
C ARG A 56 -10.44 2.16 2.98
N ALA A 57 -9.29 1.49 2.95
CA ALA A 57 -9.20 0.04 3.07
C ALA A 57 -9.99 -0.44 4.29
N GLY A 58 -10.78 -1.49 4.09
CA GLY A 58 -11.33 -2.31 5.15
C GLY A 58 -10.37 -3.43 5.53
N LEU A 59 -10.43 -3.88 6.78
CA LEU A 59 -9.72 -5.04 7.26
C LEU A 59 -10.71 -6.19 7.46
N LEU A 60 -10.43 -7.34 6.88
CA LEU A 60 -11.22 -8.55 7.01
C LEU A 60 -10.41 -9.60 7.79
N MET A 61 -10.99 -10.13 8.86
CA MET A 61 -10.35 -11.07 9.78
C MET A 61 -11.35 -12.17 10.21
N PRO A 62 -10.89 -13.37 10.57
CA PRO A 62 -11.73 -14.34 11.27
C PRO A 62 -12.10 -13.79 12.67
N ALA A 63 -13.33 -14.03 13.12
CA ALA A 63 -13.75 -13.64 14.48
C ALA A 63 -13.10 -14.50 15.57
N GLN A 64 -12.74 -15.74 15.24
CA GLN A 64 -11.98 -16.64 16.10
C GLN A 64 -10.56 -16.75 15.56
N ALA A 65 -9.59 -16.22 16.30
CA ALA A 65 -8.18 -16.36 15.96
C ALA A 65 -7.70 -17.77 16.32
N ASP A 66 -7.11 -18.49 15.37
CA ASP A 66 -6.30 -19.67 15.68
C ASP A 66 -4.97 -19.19 16.28
N GLU A 67 -4.50 -19.84 17.34
CA GLU A 67 -3.20 -19.52 17.97
C GLU A 67 -2.02 -19.66 16.99
N ASN A 68 -2.20 -20.43 15.91
CA ASN A 68 -1.15 -20.67 14.91
C ASN A 68 -1.22 -19.77 13.68
N GLU A 69 -2.32 -19.05 13.43
CA GLU A 69 -2.46 -18.27 12.19
C GLU A 69 -3.26 -16.97 12.39
N SER A 70 -2.54 -15.84 12.32
CA SER A 70 -3.16 -14.51 12.29
C SER A 70 -3.42 -14.09 10.85
N ILE A 71 -4.60 -14.42 10.32
CA ILE A 71 -5.02 -14.03 8.96
C ILE A 71 -5.64 -12.63 9.02
N LEU A 72 -4.99 -11.66 8.37
CA LEU A 72 -5.49 -10.31 8.15
C LEU A 72 -5.51 -10.06 6.65
N MET A 73 -6.70 -9.84 6.09
CA MET A 73 -6.87 -9.49 4.69
C MET A 73 -7.27 -8.03 4.56
N LEU A 74 -6.70 -7.34 3.57
CA LEU A 74 -6.99 -5.94 3.30
C LEU A 74 -7.91 -5.87 2.07
N VAL A 75 -9.09 -5.30 2.25
CA VAL A 75 -10.06 -5.09 1.17
C VAL A 75 -10.11 -3.61 0.80
N MET A 76 -9.78 -3.28 -0.45
CA MET A 76 -9.91 -1.92 -0.96
C MET A 76 -11.34 -1.67 -1.44
N PRO A 77 -11.96 -0.53 -1.08
CA PRO A 77 -13.23 -0.13 -1.66
C PRO A 77 -13.05 0.30 -3.12
N GLU A 78 -14.03 -0.01 -3.96
CA GLU A 78 -14.06 0.42 -5.37
C GLU A 78 -15.19 1.43 -5.56
N THR A 79 -14.85 2.65 -6.00
CA THR A 79 -15.83 3.73 -6.22
C THR A 79 -16.76 3.45 -7.41
N SER A 80 -16.42 2.48 -8.27
CA SER A 80 -17.21 2.07 -9.44
C SER A 80 -17.87 0.70 -9.26
N CYS A 81 -18.01 0.22 -8.01
CA CYS A 81 -18.54 -1.11 -7.77
C CYS A 81 -20.06 -1.19 -7.90
N LEU A 82 -20.50 -2.32 -8.42
CA LEU A 82 -21.90 -2.69 -8.55
C LEU A 82 -22.46 -3.39 -7.30
N PHE A 83 -21.61 -3.60 -6.29
CA PHE A 83 -21.94 -4.31 -5.06
C PHE A 83 -21.74 -3.37 -3.87
N HIS A 84 -22.83 -3.00 -3.22
CA HIS A 84 -22.89 -2.06 -2.12
C HIS A 84 -23.29 -2.77 -0.82
N ILE A 85 -22.57 -2.48 0.26
CA ILE A 85 -22.96 -2.85 1.62
C ILE A 85 -23.46 -1.58 2.30
N HIS A 86 -24.73 -1.55 2.64
CA HIS A 86 -25.35 -0.52 3.45
C HIS A 86 -25.48 -1.02 4.90
N LEU A 87 -24.71 -0.43 5.81
CA LEU A 87 -24.75 -0.72 7.23
C LEU A 87 -25.62 0.34 7.89
N SER A 88 -26.73 -0.09 8.51
CA SER A 88 -27.65 0.80 9.21
C SER A 88 -27.83 0.35 10.65
N PHE A 89 -27.68 1.27 11.59
CA PHE A 89 -27.86 1.00 13.00
C PHE A 89 -29.35 0.75 13.32
N SER A 90 -29.70 -0.47 13.75
CA SER A 90 -31.06 -0.80 14.19
C SER A 90 -31.16 -0.80 15.73
N PRO A 91 -31.97 0.07 16.34
CA PRO A 91 -32.02 0.22 17.81
C PRO A 91 -32.75 -0.91 18.57
N LEU A 92 -33.09 -2.05 17.92
CA LEU A 92 -34.05 -3.03 18.45
C LEU A 92 -33.46 -4.34 19.02
N VAL A 93 -32.15 -4.45 19.26
CA VAL A 93 -31.58 -5.66 19.88
C VAL A 93 -30.72 -5.31 21.09
N TRP A 94 -31.37 -5.19 22.26
CA TRP A 94 -30.71 -5.19 23.57
C TRP A 94 -31.09 -6.45 24.32
N VAL A 95 -30.29 -7.51 24.24
CA VAL A 95 -30.36 -8.66 25.15
C VAL A 95 -28.94 -9.14 25.46
N TYR A 96 -28.53 -8.89 26.70
CA TYR A 96 -27.51 -9.58 27.51
C TYR A 96 -26.17 -9.96 26.86
N LEU A 97 -25.10 -9.30 27.32
CA LEU A 97 -23.95 -10.01 27.91
C LEU A 97 -23.16 -9.07 28.82
N GLN A 98 -22.71 -9.63 29.93
CA GLN A 98 -21.99 -8.96 31.00
C GLN A 98 -20.64 -8.43 30.49
N ASN A 99 -20.39 -7.16 30.75
CA ASN A 99 -19.08 -6.55 31.04
C ASN A 99 -17.82 -7.31 30.55
N PRO A 100 -17.18 -6.87 29.45
CA PRO A 100 -15.77 -7.12 29.20
C PRO A 100 -15.02 -5.78 29.11
N PHE A 101 -14.98 -5.02 30.21
CA PHE A 101 -13.91 -4.03 30.38
C PHE A 101 -12.59 -4.80 30.50
N ASN A 102 -11.76 -4.74 29.45
CA ASN A 102 -10.48 -5.43 29.19
C ASN A 102 -10.57 -6.66 28.27
N LEU A 103 -10.71 -6.41 26.97
CA LEU A 103 -10.06 -7.20 25.93
C LEU A 103 -9.84 -6.29 24.72
N PHE A 104 -8.71 -6.46 24.05
CA PHE A 104 -8.29 -5.73 22.84
C PHE A 104 -7.64 -4.36 23.04
N GLU A 105 -6.46 -4.36 23.66
CA GLU A 105 -5.40 -3.46 23.20
C GLU A 105 -4.90 -4.03 21.87
N SER A 106 -5.38 -3.49 20.73
CA SER A 106 -4.83 -3.87 19.43
C SER A 106 -3.37 -3.43 19.41
N VAL A 107 -2.46 -4.41 19.44
CA VAL A 107 -1.03 -4.11 19.32
C VAL A 107 -0.80 -3.68 17.89
N MET A 108 -0.82 -2.36 17.62
CA MET A 108 -0.34 -1.83 16.35
C MET A 108 1.05 -2.40 16.09
N LYS A 109 1.18 -3.25 15.07
CA LYS A 109 2.48 -3.78 14.66
C LYS A 109 3.31 -2.61 14.13
N LYS A 110 4.26 -2.15 14.93
CA LYS A 110 5.16 -1.07 14.55
C LYS A 110 6.28 -1.65 13.68
N SER A 111 6.26 -1.34 12.39
CA SER A 111 7.40 -1.58 11.51
C SER A 111 8.29 -0.34 11.48
N GLU A 112 9.60 -0.51 11.64
CA GLU A 112 10.58 0.57 11.59
C GLU A 112 11.63 0.29 10.53
N ILE A 113 11.90 1.30 9.70
CA ILE A 113 13.05 1.32 8.79
C ILE A 113 14.04 2.36 9.33
N ARG A 114 15.27 1.95 9.58
CA ARG A 114 16.33 2.80 10.13
C ARG A 114 17.44 2.98 9.12
N PHE A 115 17.64 4.21 8.68
CA PHE A 115 18.74 4.61 7.82
C PHE A 115 19.86 5.20 8.67
N SER A 116 21.10 4.75 8.45
CA SER A 116 22.29 5.30 9.08
C SER A 116 23.22 5.82 8.01
N ILE A 117 23.58 7.11 8.12
CA ILE A 117 24.47 7.78 7.18
C ILE A 117 25.72 8.20 7.93
N ALA A 118 26.86 7.62 7.55
CA ALA A 118 28.17 8.07 8.01
C ALA A 118 28.66 9.19 7.10
N LEU A 119 29.06 10.32 7.67
CA LEU A 119 29.56 11.50 6.97
C LEU A 119 31.04 11.70 7.27
N ASP A 120 31.79 12.22 6.29
CA ASP A 120 33.16 12.69 6.48
C ASP A 120 33.23 14.08 7.14
N ASP A 121 34.45 14.59 7.37
CA ASP A 121 34.69 15.91 7.96
C ASP A 121 34.07 17.08 7.16
N GLN A 122 33.76 16.86 5.88
CA GLN A 122 33.13 17.83 4.98
C GLN A 122 31.62 17.62 4.86
N LYS A 123 31.04 16.72 5.66
CA LYS A 123 29.62 16.33 5.62
C LYS A 123 29.21 15.60 4.34
N VAL A 124 30.14 14.93 3.67
CA VAL A 124 29.85 14.10 2.49
C VAL A 124 29.58 12.65 2.95
N PRO A 125 28.53 11.97 2.45
CA PRO A 125 28.27 10.57 2.80
C PRO A 125 29.41 9.63 2.39
N GLU A 126 29.96 8.92 3.37
CA GLU A 126 30.98 7.88 3.18
C GLU A 126 30.34 6.49 3.12
N ALA A 127 29.34 6.23 3.96
CA ALA A 127 28.59 4.99 3.96
C ALA A 127 27.10 5.24 4.27
N ILE A 128 26.24 4.49 3.58
CA ILE A 128 24.81 4.46 3.83
C ILE A 128 24.43 3.02 4.17
N SER A 129 23.74 2.82 5.27
CA SER A 129 23.17 1.53 5.63
C SER A 129 21.71 1.65 6.04
N TRP A 130 20.98 0.55 5.92
CA TRP A 130 19.59 0.48 6.32
C TRP A 130 19.25 -0.89 6.94
N GLN A 131 18.25 -0.89 7.80
CA GLN A 131 17.67 -2.08 8.42
C GLN A 131 16.16 -1.88 8.55
N ALA A 132 15.39 -2.95 8.44
CA ALA A 132 13.95 -2.94 8.65
C ALA A 132 13.54 -4.06 9.59
N THR A 133 12.62 -3.78 10.52
CA THR A 133 12.17 -4.76 11.53
C THR A 133 11.57 -6.02 10.92
N ASP A 134 10.92 -5.90 9.75
CA ASP A 134 10.31 -7.03 9.04
C ASP A 134 11.27 -7.76 8.10
N ALA A 135 12.46 -7.19 7.82
CA ALA A 135 13.46 -7.79 6.94
C ALA A 135 14.54 -8.59 7.70
N GLY A 136 14.46 -8.67 9.02
CA GLY A 136 15.44 -9.36 9.88
C GLY A 136 16.39 -8.42 10.62
N GLN A 137 17.48 -8.97 11.17
CA GLN A 137 18.50 -8.21 11.91
C GLN A 137 19.69 -7.76 11.06
N ASP A 138 19.70 -8.13 9.77
CA ASP A 138 20.83 -7.86 8.89
C ASP A 138 20.91 -6.36 8.56
N ILE A 139 22.13 -5.86 8.56
CA ILE A 139 22.44 -4.49 8.14
C ILE A 139 22.81 -4.54 6.66
N HIS A 140 22.03 -3.83 5.85
CA HIS A 140 22.25 -3.73 4.42
C HIS A 140 22.97 -2.43 4.08
N PHE A 141 24.03 -2.52 3.27
CA PHE A 141 24.78 -1.35 2.79
C PHE A 141 24.27 -0.94 1.40
N ALA A 142 24.16 0.37 1.19
CA ALA A 142 23.71 0.96 -0.07
C ALA A 142 24.70 2.03 -0.55
N LYS A 143 24.75 2.22 -1.87
CA LYS A 143 25.52 3.30 -2.52
C LYS A 143 24.71 4.57 -2.70
N ALA A 144 23.39 4.46 -2.78
CA ALA A 144 22.49 5.59 -2.89
C ALA A 144 21.15 5.31 -2.23
N ILE A 145 20.44 6.38 -1.92
CA ILE A 145 19.07 6.36 -1.40
C ILE A 145 18.29 7.55 -1.95
N ASN A 146 17.07 7.28 -2.40
CA ASN A 146 16.07 8.26 -2.83
C ASN A 146 14.81 8.03 -1.98
N ILE A 147 14.46 8.99 -1.12
CA ILE A 147 13.23 8.93 -0.33
C ILE A 147 12.39 10.16 -0.66
N SER A 148 11.13 9.93 -1.00
CA SER A 148 10.11 10.97 -1.17
C SER A 148 9.05 10.82 -0.08
N ILE A 149 8.79 11.90 0.65
CA ILE A 149 7.85 11.95 1.77
C ILE A 149 6.80 13.02 1.44
N TRP A 150 5.51 12.64 1.47
CA TRP A 150 4.42 13.59 1.42
C TRP A 150 4.02 13.95 2.86
N ASP A 151 4.44 15.12 3.34
CA ASP A 151 4.14 15.56 4.71
C ASP A 151 2.65 15.93 4.84
N ARG A 152 2.08 15.67 6.01
CA ARG A 152 0.72 16.08 6.37
C ARG A 152 0.65 17.59 6.66
N ASN A 153 1.73 18.16 7.18
CA ASN A 153 1.73 19.53 7.69
C ASN A 153 2.30 20.56 6.70
N ALA A 154 2.91 20.09 5.61
CA ALA A 154 3.43 20.92 4.54
C ALA A 154 2.85 20.44 3.20
N ASP A 155 2.25 21.36 2.44
CA ASP A 155 1.78 21.06 1.10
C ASP A 155 3.00 20.86 0.18
N GLY A 156 3.39 19.59 -0.03
CA GLY A 156 4.40 19.21 -1.00
C GLY A 156 5.21 17.96 -0.65
N THR A 157 5.98 17.49 -1.63
CA THR A 157 6.90 16.36 -1.46
C THR A 157 8.23 16.85 -0.89
N MET A 158 8.60 16.37 0.29
CA MET A 158 9.98 16.45 0.78
C MET A 158 10.79 15.32 0.17
N LYS A 159 12.02 15.60 -0.26
CA LYS A 159 12.91 14.62 -0.87
C LYS A 159 14.25 14.60 -0.15
N ILE A 160 14.76 13.39 0.06
CA ILE A 160 16.11 13.13 0.56
C ILE A 160 16.81 12.27 -0.49
N ASP A 161 17.82 12.86 -1.13
CA ASP A 161 18.64 12.23 -2.16
C ASP A 161 20.09 12.21 -1.67
N LEU A 162 20.62 11.02 -1.40
CA LEU A 162 22.00 10.84 -0.93
C LEU A 162 22.68 9.72 -1.72
N TRP A 163 23.98 9.88 -1.91
CA TRP A 163 24.86 8.88 -2.53
C TRP A 163 26.21 8.89 -1.82
N THR A 164 26.90 7.75 -1.82
CA THR A 164 28.25 7.65 -1.28
C THR A 164 29.23 8.36 -2.20
N LYS A 165 30.30 8.90 -1.61
CA LYS A 165 31.37 9.63 -2.31
C LYS A 165 32.00 8.87 -3.47
N ASP A 166 32.02 7.54 -3.39
CA ASP A 166 32.67 6.67 -4.37
C ASP A 166 31.72 6.17 -5.48
N MET A 167 30.44 6.54 -5.44
CA MET A 167 29.50 6.19 -6.50
C MET A 167 29.85 6.95 -7.79
N PRO A 168 30.05 6.27 -8.93
CA PRO A 168 30.32 6.94 -10.20
C PRO A 168 29.11 7.76 -10.69
N THR A 169 29.36 8.90 -11.32
CA THR A 169 28.30 9.78 -11.84
C THR A 169 27.36 9.07 -12.81
N ASP A 170 27.86 8.16 -13.64
CA ASP A 170 27.01 7.42 -14.58
C ASP A 170 26.05 6.48 -13.86
N ALA A 171 26.51 5.81 -12.80
CA ALA A 171 25.65 5.00 -11.95
C ALA A 171 24.56 5.85 -11.25
N MET A 172 24.87 7.11 -10.90
CA MET A 172 23.85 8.03 -10.34
C MET A 172 22.76 8.34 -11.38
N LYS A 173 23.13 8.58 -12.64
CA LYS A 173 22.17 8.83 -13.72
C LYS A 173 21.27 7.61 -13.92
N TYR A 174 21.84 6.40 -13.99
CA TYR A 174 21.07 5.16 -14.08
C TYR A 174 20.12 4.98 -12.90
N PHE A 175 20.57 5.25 -11.66
CA PHE A 175 19.72 5.18 -10.47
C PHE A 175 18.48 6.11 -10.57
N VAL A 176 18.64 7.31 -11.11
CA VAL A 176 17.52 8.24 -11.33
C VAL A 176 16.57 7.72 -12.41
N VAL A 177 17.11 7.21 -13.53
CA VAL A 177 16.29 6.66 -14.62
C VAL A 177 15.49 5.44 -14.14
N ASP A 178 16.11 4.52 -13.40
CA ASP A 178 15.44 3.36 -12.79
C ASP A 178 14.33 3.78 -11.82
N THR A 179 14.55 4.87 -11.07
CA THR A 179 13.53 5.44 -10.19
C THR A 179 12.32 5.94 -10.98
N ILE A 180 12.53 6.61 -12.12
CA ILE A 180 11.45 7.04 -13.02
C ILE A 180 10.66 5.85 -13.55
N GLY A 181 11.35 4.78 -13.98
CA GLY A 181 10.71 3.54 -14.41
C GLY A 181 9.86 2.91 -13.30
N SER A 182 10.38 2.85 -12.08
CA SER A 182 9.68 2.31 -10.90
C SER A 182 8.45 3.15 -10.53
N MET A 183 8.54 4.49 -10.65
CA MET A 183 7.39 5.37 -10.42
C MET A 183 6.31 5.19 -11.48
N ALA A 184 6.66 4.84 -12.73
CA ALA A 184 5.68 4.55 -13.76
C ALA A 184 4.83 3.32 -13.40
N GLU A 185 5.47 2.28 -12.86
CA GLU A 185 4.78 1.09 -12.34
C GLU A 185 3.91 1.44 -11.12
N THR A 186 4.43 2.28 -10.23
CA THR A 186 3.70 2.75 -9.05
C THR A 186 2.42 3.48 -9.44
N ILE A 187 2.44 4.36 -10.44
CA ILE A 187 1.24 5.07 -10.90
C ILE A 187 0.20 4.12 -11.51
N ILE A 188 0.63 3.11 -12.28
CA ILE A 188 -0.32 2.12 -12.81
C ILE A 188 -0.98 1.35 -11.69
N THR A 189 -0.18 0.82 -10.77
CA THR A 189 -0.68 -0.03 -9.68
C THR A 189 -1.51 0.76 -8.67
N ALA A 190 -1.14 2.01 -8.38
CA ALA A 190 -1.83 2.84 -7.39
C ALA A 190 -3.07 3.56 -7.93
N THR A 191 -3.07 4.01 -9.19
CA THR A 191 -4.15 4.87 -9.73
C THR A 191 -4.75 4.36 -11.03
N SER A 192 -4.24 3.26 -11.60
CA SER A 192 -4.66 2.74 -12.91
C SER A 192 -4.50 3.72 -14.08
N ASP A 193 -3.72 4.79 -13.92
CA ASP A 193 -3.52 5.79 -14.99
C ASP A 193 -2.49 5.32 -16.02
N GLN A 194 -3.01 4.64 -17.04
CA GLN A 194 -2.22 4.13 -18.16
C GLN A 194 -1.55 5.24 -18.97
N LYS A 195 -2.17 6.42 -19.08
CA LYS A 195 -1.66 7.50 -19.92
C LYS A 195 -0.44 8.14 -19.28
N MET A 196 -0.50 8.41 -17.97
CA MET A 196 0.62 8.98 -17.23
C MET A 196 1.80 8.01 -17.23
N ALA A 197 1.57 6.74 -16.93
CA ALA A 197 2.64 5.76 -16.92
C ALA A 197 3.23 5.47 -18.31
N ALA A 198 2.43 5.45 -19.38
CA ALA A 198 2.95 5.33 -20.74
C ALA A 198 3.94 6.46 -21.08
N LYS A 199 3.63 7.70 -20.67
CA LYS A 199 4.53 8.85 -20.84
C LYS A 199 5.81 8.71 -20.02
N MET A 200 5.71 8.25 -18.78
CA MET A 200 6.88 8.05 -17.93
C MET A 200 7.80 6.95 -18.46
N ARG A 201 7.23 5.84 -18.96
CA ARG A 201 8.00 4.77 -19.60
C ARG A 201 8.68 5.25 -20.89
N ALA A 202 7.99 6.04 -21.72
CA ALA A 202 8.59 6.62 -22.91
C ALA A 202 9.79 7.51 -22.56
N LEU A 203 9.64 8.39 -21.57
CA LEU A 203 10.74 9.23 -21.09
C LEU A 203 11.89 8.39 -20.51
N CYS A 204 11.57 7.35 -19.73
CA CYS A 204 12.57 6.43 -19.21
C CYS A 204 13.40 5.80 -20.32
N GLN A 205 12.76 5.36 -21.41
CA GLN A 205 13.45 4.78 -22.57
C GLN A 205 14.34 5.82 -23.26
N GLU A 206 13.83 7.02 -23.54
CA GLU A 206 14.61 8.10 -24.16
C GLU A 206 15.87 8.44 -23.35
N LEU A 207 15.75 8.48 -22.01
CA LEU A 207 16.88 8.76 -21.14
C LEU A 207 17.88 7.59 -21.09
N THR A 208 17.41 6.34 -21.08
CA THR A 208 18.29 5.17 -21.15
C THR A 208 19.10 5.17 -22.45
N ASP A 209 18.47 5.39 -23.59
CA ASP A 209 19.13 5.42 -24.90
C ASP A 209 20.21 6.52 -24.93
N TYR A 210 19.90 7.71 -24.41
CA TYR A 210 20.86 8.80 -24.29
C TYR A 210 22.08 8.45 -23.41
N LEU A 211 21.87 7.75 -22.28
CA LEU A 211 22.98 7.32 -21.42
C LEU A 211 23.86 6.27 -22.11
N GLU A 212 23.26 5.35 -22.85
CA GLU A 212 23.99 4.34 -23.61
C GLU A 212 24.87 4.99 -24.68
N GLU A 213 24.33 5.95 -25.45
CA GLU A 213 25.07 6.69 -26.49
C GLU A 213 26.28 7.44 -25.93
N GLN A 214 26.12 8.15 -24.81
CA GLN A 214 27.22 8.83 -24.12
C GLN A 214 28.30 7.84 -23.66
N GLY A 215 27.89 6.67 -23.14
CA GLY A 215 28.81 5.61 -22.72
C GLY A 215 29.56 4.94 -23.88
N GLN A 216 29.08 5.07 -25.13
CA GLN A 216 29.82 4.58 -26.30
C GLN A 216 30.92 5.56 -26.75
N ASP A 217 30.68 6.87 -26.63
CA ASP A 217 31.60 7.93 -27.06
C ASP A 217 32.82 8.08 -26.12
N ASP A 218 32.66 7.71 -24.84
CA ASP A 218 33.73 7.70 -23.83
C ASP A 218 34.66 6.47 -23.91
N ARG A 219 34.37 5.49 -24.78
CA ARG A 219 35.29 4.35 -25.01
C ARG A 219 36.43 4.83 -25.93
N PRO A 220 37.70 4.85 -25.48
CA PRO A 220 38.79 5.22 -26.36
C PRO A 220 38.79 4.27 -27.56
N ASN A 221 38.75 4.84 -28.77
CA ASN A 221 38.87 4.11 -30.03
C ASN A 221 40.08 3.15 -29.91
N LEU A 222 39.81 1.85 -29.78
CA LEU A 222 40.79 0.77 -29.78
C LEU A 222 41.33 0.54 -31.20
#